data_AF-A0A1V4YRH9-F1
#
_entry.id   AF-A0A1V4YRH9-F1
#
_cell.length_a   1.000
_cell.length_b   1.000
_cell.length_c   1.000
_cell.angle_alpha   90.00
_cell.angle_beta   90.00
_cell.angle_gamma   90.00
#
_symmetry.space_group_name_H-M   'P 1'
#
loop_
_entity.id
_entity.type
_entity.pdbx_description
1 polymer ?
#
loop_
_entity_poly.entity_id
_entity_poly.type
_entity_poly.pdbx_seq_one_letter_code
_entity_poly.pdbx_strand_id
1 'polypeptide(L)'
;MPDEGKFDLNKDIGHLYQEKDTLGEEIRRLDREKIERLEKSNEELERKAEWLDKERIKAIKERDNFRKQVKNFRGKKWSGALRMVLALVVIDLIILPLLVWALKIPTPWIFIGLGIITFFGLLLITSYMSGTSPLNTGEVRKAVTGSFVIIYFAFVPLVAFGSINLPADEPIKTIVTNFTWIVGAVVIFYFGSRAVEEYVKVKNQ
;
A
#
# COMPACT_ATOMS: atom_id res chain seq x y z
N MET A 1 96.82 -24.28 19.40
CA MET A 1 95.58 -23.89 18.70
C MET A 1 94.50 -23.55 19.72
N PRO A 2 94.38 -22.27 20.16
CA PRO A 2 93.17 -21.82 20.85
C PRO A 2 92.62 -20.45 20.40
N ASP A 3 93.30 -19.71 19.51
CA ASP A 3 92.98 -18.30 19.25
C ASP A 3 91.96 -18.04 18.13
N GLU A 4 91.77 -18.95 17.18
CA GLU A 4 90.79 -18.76 16.09
C GLU A 4 89.34 -18.81 16.60
N GLY A 5 89.03 -19.70 17.55
CA GLY A 5 87.67 -19.86 18.07
C GLY A 5 87.16 -18.69 18.93
N LYS A 6 88.05 -17.89 19.53
CA LYS A 6 87.67 -16.68 20.29
C LYS A 6 87.33 -15.49 19.38
N PHE A 7 88.00 -15.41 18.23
CA PHE A 7 87.80 -14.32 17.29
C PHE A 7 86.46 -14.45 16.55
N ASP A 8 86.09 -15.68 16.16
CA ASP A 8 84.79 -15.97 15.56
C ASP A 8 83.63 -15.72 16.54
N LEU A 9 83.77 -16.16 17.79
CA LEU A 9 82.73 -15.95 18.81
C LEU A 9 82.44 -14.48 19.07
N ASN A 10 83.48 -13.64 19.12
CA ASN A 10 83.31 -12.20 19.36
C ASN A 10 82.65 -11.49 18.16
N LYS A 11 82.94 -11.97 16.94
CA LYS A 11 82.32 -11.46 15.72
C LYS A 11 80.84 -11.82 15.66
N ASP A 12 80.49 -13.05 16.01
CA ASP A 12 79.10 -13.51 16.10
C ASP A 12 78.31 -12.78 17.19
N ILE A 13 78.91 -12.57 18.37
CA ILE A 13 78.30 -11.76 19.44
C ILE A 13 78.06 -10.32 18.97
N GLY A 14 79.02 -9.72 18.28
CA GLY A 14 78.88 -8.37 17.71
C GLY A 14 77.74 -8.28 16.69
N HIS A 15 77.63 -9.28 15.80
CA HIS A 15 76.55 -9.38 14.82
C HIS A 15 75.19 -9.51 15.50
N LEU A 16 75.08 -10.38 16.51
CA LEU A 16 73.84 -10.57 17.27
C LEU A 16 73.41 -9.31 18.03
N TYR A 17 74.35 -8.53 18.55
CA TYR A 17 74.03 -7.24 19.18
C TYR A 17 73.51 -6.23 18.17
N GLN A 18 74.12 -6.13 16.98
CA GLN A 18 73.62 -5.28 15.91
C GLN A 18 72.23 -5.72 15.44
N GLU A 19 72.02 -7.01 15.23
CA GLU A 19 70.75 -7.58 14.79
C GLU A 19 69.64 -7.36 15.82
N LYS A 20 69.95 -7.46 17.12
CA LYS A 20 69.00 -7.11 18.18
C LYS A 20 68.61 -5.64 18.14
N ASP A 21 69.57 -4.74 17.91
CA ASP A 21 69.31 -3.30 17.90
C ASP A 21 68.48 -2.89 16.67
N THR A 22 68.80 -3.44 15.49
CA THR A 22 68.02 -3.21 14.26
C THR A 22 66.60 -3.76 14.38
N LEU A 23 66.42 -4.98 14.91
CA LEU A 23 65.09 -5.53 15.20
C LEU A 23 64.33 -4.67 16.22
N GLY A 24 65.00 -4.15 17.24
CA GLY A 24 64.42 -3.25 18.24
C GLY A 24 63.91 -1.94 17.63
N GLU A 25 64.64 -1.35 16.68
CA GLU A 25 64.19 -0.17 15.93
C GLU A 25 63.02 -0.50 15.00
N GLU A 26 63.06 -1.64 14.31
CA GLU A 26 62.02 -2.07 13.40
C GLU A 26 60.69 -2.32 14.12
N ILE A 27 60.72 -2.95 15.29
CA ILE A 27 59.55 -3.13 16.16
C ILE A 27 58.95 -1.78 16.55
N ARG A 28 59.78 -0.81 16.99
CA ARG A 28 59.28 0.53 17.35
C ARG A 28 58.69 1.29 16.16
N ARG A 29 59.20 1.06 14.94
CA ARG A 29 58.63 1.65 13.71
C ARG A 29 57.27 1.04 13.41
N LEU A 30 57.19 -0.29 13.45
CA LEU A 30 55.95 -1.03 13.24
C LEU A 30 54.86 -0.66 14.25
N ASP A 31 55.20 -0.52 15.54
CA ASP A 31 54.23 -0.09 16.56
C ASP A 31 53.71 1.32 16.29
N ARG A 32 54.57 2.26 15.91
CA ARG A 32 54.15 3.62 15.52
C ARG A 32 53.25 3.63 14.29
N GLU A 33 53.63 2.91 13.24
CA GLU A 33 52.81 2.79 12.03
C GLU A 33 51.44 2.16 12.33
N LYS A 34 51.39 1.17 13.23
CA LYS A 34 50.15 0.50 13.61
C LYS A 34 49.24 1.42 14.42
N ILE A 35 49.79 2.21 15.35
CA ILE A 35 49.04 3.24 16.09
C ILE A 35 48.47 4.27 15.13
N GLU A 36 49.27 4.81 14.21
CA GLU A 36 48.81 5.83 13.27
C GLU A 36 47.72 5.31 12.31
N ARG A 37 47.83 4.05 11.86
CA ARG A 37 46.79 3.40 11.04
C ARG A 37 45.50 3.21 11.82
N LEU A 38 45.57 2.81 13.09
CA LEU A 38 44.40 2.64 13.94
C LEU A 38 43.70 3.98 14.20
N GLU A 39 44.48 5.04 14.45
CA GLU A 39 43.95 6.38 14.68
C GLU A 39 43.23 6.91 13.44
N LYS A 40 43.84 6.80 12.25
CA LYS A 40 43.19 7.14 10.96
C LYS A 40 41.93 6.31 10.71
N SER A 41 41.98 5.00 10.96
CA SER A 41 40.82 4.13 10.77
C SER A 41 39.68 4.48 11.72
N ASN A 42 39.99 4.88 12.95
CA ASN A 42 38.97 5.27 13.93
C ASN A 42 38.33 6.61 13.53
N GLU A 43 39.13 7.58 13.09
CA GLU A 43 38.63 8.87 12.60
C GLU A 43 37.73 8.72 11.35
N GLU A 44 38.08 7.81 10.43
CA GLU A 44 37.23 7.47 9.29
C GLU A 44 35.89 6.83 9.70
N LEU A 45 35.91 5.97 10.72
CA LEU A 45 34.70 5.34 11.25
C LEU A 45 33.80 6.35 11.94
N GLU A 46 34.35 7.29 12.71
CA GLU A 46 33.60 8.37 13.33
C GLU A 46 32.93 9.25 12.26
N ARG A 47 33.67 9.67 11.22
CA ARG A 47 33.09 10.44 10.11
C ARG A 47 31.99 9.68 9.37
N LYS A 48 32.15 8.36 9.17
CA LYS A 48 31.11 7.51 8.56
C LYS A 48 29.87 7.40 9.46
N ALA A 49 30.06 7.27 10.78
CA ALA A 49 28.95 7.22 11.73
C ALA A 49 28.15 8.53 11.73
N GLU A 50 28.82 9.68 11.78
CA GLU A 50 28.18 11.00 11.69
C GLU A 50 27.42 11.18 10.37
N TRP A 51 28.03 10.76 9.26
CA TRP A 51 27.40 10.85 7.94
C TRP A 51 26.13 9.98 7.87
N LEU A 52 26.19 8.73 8.39
CA LEU A 52 25.05 7.83 8.46
C LEU A 52 23.92 8.36 9.35
N ASP A 53 24.25 8.99 10.48
CA ASP A 53 23.25 9.60 11.35
C ASP A 53 22.56 10.79 10.66
N LYS A 54 23.32 11.62 9.95
CA LYS A 54 22.77 12.73 9.17
C LYS A 54 21.84 12.25 8.05
N GLU A 55 22.21 11.17 7.36
CA GLU A 55 21.34 10.53 6.36
C GLU A 55 20.08 9.94 6.99
N ARG A 56 20.19 9.24 8.13
CA ARG A 56 19.04 8.71 8.86
C ARG A 56 18.07 9.82 9.23
N ILE A 57 18.56 10.93 9.79
CA ILE A 57 17.72 12.07 10.17
C ILE A 57 17.02 12.67 8.94
N LYS A 58 17.75 12.84 7.83
CA LYS A 58 17.18 13.35 6.57
C LYS A 58 16.08 12.42 6.04
N ALA A 59 16.34 11.11 6.02
CA ALA A 59 15.38 10.09 5.57
C ALA A 59 14.12 10.08 6.45
N ILE A 60 14.27 10.19 7.79
CA ILE A 60 13.13 10.28 8.71
C ILE A 60 12.29 11.53 8.42
N LYS A 61 12.94 12.69 8.23
CA LYS A 61 12.27 13.96 7.95
C LYS A 61 11.53 13.95 6.61
N GLU A 62 12.12 13.37 5.57
CA GLU A 62 11.47 13.17 4.27
C GLU A 62 10.27 12.25 4.39
N ARG A 63 10.41 11.10 5.08
CA ARG A 63 9.28 10.19 5.34
C ARG A 63 8.13 10.89 6.08
N ASP A 64 8.42 11.70 7.08
CA ASP A 64 7.39 12.44 7.82
C ASP A 64 6.70 13.51 6.96
N ASN A 65 7.45 14.21 6.11
CA ASN A 65 6.88 15.16 5.15
C ASN A 65 5.99 14.46 4.13
N PHE A 66 6.43 13.32 3.58
CA PHE A 66 5.59 12.52 2.69
C PHE A 66 4.34 12.00 3.40
N ARG A 67 4.47 11.53 4.65
CA ARG A 67 3.33 11.06 5.45
C ARG A 67 2.29 12.15 5.69
N LYS A 68 2.73 13.38 5.99
CA LYS A 68 1.84 14.54 6.15
C LYS A 68 1.13 14.90 4.84
N GLN A 69 1.86 14.93 3.73
CA GLN A 69 1.28 15.19 2.40
C GLN A 69 0.24 14.13 2.02
N VAL A 70 0.56 12.85 2.18
CA VAL A 70 -0.37 11.74 1.88
C VAL A 70 -1.61 11.79 2.78
N LYS A 71 -1.45 12.05 4.08
CA LYS A 71 -2.58 12.13 5.02
C LYS A 71 -3.55 13.27 4.67
N ASN A 72 -3.02 14.45 4.36
CA ASN A 72 -3.85 15.61 4.00
C ASN A 72 -4.54 15.42 2.64
N PHE A 73 -3.84 14.86 1.66
CA PHE A 73 -4.40 14.59 0.33
C PHE A 73 -5.49 13.51 0.37
N ARG A 74 -5.26 12.42 1.12
CA ARG A 74 -6.22 11.32 1.26
C ARG A 74 -7.44 11.72 2.12
N GLY A 75 -7.22 12.46 3.20
CA GLY A 75 -8.30 12.92 4.09
C GLY A 75 -9.30 13.84 3.41
N LYS A 76 -8.83 14.77 2.57
CA LYS A 76 -9.71 15.70 1.83
C LYS A 76 -10.55 15.00 0.77
N LYS A 77 -9.99 14.00 0.07
CA LYS A 77 -10.76 13.17 -0.88
C LYS A 77 -11.79 12.28 -0.19
N TRP A 78 -11.46 11.70 0.97
CA TRP A 78 -12.38 10.84 1.72
C TRP A 78 -13.56 11.60 2.33
N SER A 79 -13.34 12.82 2.84
CA SER A 79 -14.44 13.62 3.37
C SER A 79 -15.42 14.08 2.28
N GLY A 80 -14.92 14.39 1.08
CA GLY A 80 -15.77 14.67 -0.10
C GLY A 80 -16.57 13.44 -0.53
N ALA A 81 -15.93 12.27 -0.62
CA ALA A 81 -16.60 11.02 -0.97
C ALA A 81 -17.68 10.64 0.06
N LEU A 82 -17.42 10.83 1.35
CA LEU A 82 -18.42 10.61 2.41
C LEU A 82 -19.64 11.51 2.27
N ARG A 83 -19.45 12.79 1.91
CA ARG A 83 -20.58 13.71 1.63
C ARG A 83 -21.39 13.25 0.41
N MET A 84 -20.74 12.74 -0.63
CA MET A 84 -21.42 12.18 -1.81
C MET A 84 -22.20 10.91 -1.48
N VAL A 85 -21.63 10.01 -0.67
CA VAL A 85 -22.35 8.82 -0.16
C VAL A 85 -23.56 9.23 0.66
N LEU A 86 -23.41 10.20 1.56
CA LEU A 86 -24.51 10.71 2.37
C LEU A 86 -25.62 11.31 1.49
N ALA A 87 -25.25 12.10 0.48
CA ALA A 87 -26.20 12.66 -0.48
C ALA A 87 -26.94 11.55 -1.25
N LEU A 88 -26.24 10.50 -1.68
CA LEU A 88 -26.83 9.34 -2.36
C LEU A 88 -27.87 8.63 -1.49
N VAL A 89 -27.53 8.36 -0.23
CA VAL A 89 -28.48 7.75 0.73
C VAL A 89 -29.71 8.62 0.95
N VAL A 90 -29.53 9.95 1.04
CA VAL A 90 -30.65 10.90 1.16
C VAL A 90 -31.52 10.88 -0.09
N ILE A 91 -30.93 10.81 -1.29
CA ILE A 91 -31.69 10.70 -2.54
C ILE A 91 -32.51 9.41 -2.54
N ASP A 92 -31.90 8.26 -2.23
CA ASP A 92 -32.55 6.95 -2.30
C ASP A 92 -33.64 6.75 -1.23
N LEU A 93 -33.44 7.26 0.00
CA LEU A 93 -34.38 7.05 1.11
C LEU A 93 -35.46 8.12 1.25
N ILE A 94 -35.22 9.34 0.79
CA ILE A 94 -36.13 10.47 1.01
C ILE A 94 -36.69 10.97 -0.32
N ILE A 95 -35.80 11.39 -1.24
CA ILE A 95 -36.22 12.08 -2.46
C ILE A 95 -36.99 11.13 -3.38
N LEU A 96 -36.48 9.90 -3.56
CA LEU A 96 -37.06 8.93 -4.47
C LEU A 96 -38.45 8.44 -4.01
N PRO A 97 -38.67 8.05 -2.72
CA PRO A 97 -40.01 7.74 -2.23
C PRO A 97 -40.96 8.94 -2.29
N LEU A 98 -40.48 10.15 -1.97
CA LEU A 98 -41.28 11.37 -2.05
C LEU A 98 -41.74 11.67 -3.47
N LEU A 99 -40.85 11.49 -4.46
CA LEU A 99 -41.14 11.67 -5.88
C LEU A 99 -42.21 10.69 -6.37
N VAL A 100 -42.08 9.41 -6.01
CA VAL A 100 -43.06 8.38 -6.39
C VAL A 100 -44.42 8.63 -5.75
N TRP A 101 -44.44 9.04 -4.48
CA TRP A 101 -45.67 9.43 -3.80
C TRP A 101 -46.33 10.66 -4.46
N ALA A 102 -45.55 11.71 -4.76
CA ALA A 102 -46.04 12.95 -5.36
C ALA A 102 -46.57 12.74 -6.79
N LEU A 103 -45.90 11.91 -7.60
CA LEU A 103 -46.29 11.61 -8.98
C LEU A 103 -47.29 10.45 -9.10
N LYS A 104 -47.69 9.83 -7.99
CA LYS A 104 -48.58 8.65 -7.94
C LYS A 104 -48.14 7.51 -8.87
N ILE A 105 -46.83 7.32 -8.99
CA ILE A 105 -46.24 6.26 -9.81
C ILE A 105 -46.46 4.92 -9.08
N PRO A 106 -46.71 3.80 -9.78
CA PRO A 106 -46.84 2.51 -9.13
C PRO A 106 -45.57 2.15 -8.34
N THR A 107 -45.75 1.66 -7.11
CA THR A 107 -44.68 1.34 -6.15
C THR A 107 -43.54 0.46 -6.71
N PRO A 108 -43.77 -0.50 -7.64
CA PRO A 108 -42.69 -1.30 -8.22
C PRO A 108 -41.62 -0.50 -8.96
N TRP A 109 -41.95 0.69 -9.49
CA TRP A 109 -40.99 1.53 -10.23
C TRP A 109 -39.91 2.14 -9.34
N ILE A 110 -40.12 2.16 -8.01
CA ILE A 110 -39.12 2.59 -7.02
C ILE A 110 -37.82 1.78 -7.18
N PHE A 111 -37.93 0.45 -7.35
CA PHE A 111 -36.76 -0.42 -7.44
C PHE A 111 -35.91 -0.16 -8.68
N ILE A 112 -36.55 0.22 -9.79
CA ILE A 112 -35.84 0.59 -11.02
C ILE A 112 -35.07 1.90 -10.80
N GLY A 113 -35.73 2.90 -10.21
CA GLY A 113 -35.09 4.18 -9.89
C GLY A 113 -33.91 4.01 -8.93
N LEU A 114 -34.10 3.21 -7.88
CA LEU A 114 -33.07 2.92 -6.87
C LEU A 114 -31.87 2.26 -7.54
N GLY A 115 -32.09 1.28 -8.41
CA GLY A 115 -31.00 0.63 -9.16
C GLY A 115 -30.18 1.60 -10.01
N ILE A 116 -30.85 2.49 -10.75
CA ILE A 116 -30.20 3.48 -11.61
C ILE A 116 -29.42 4.50 -10.78
N ILE A 117 -30.06 5.08 -9.76
CA ILE A 117 -29.46 6.13 -8.94
C ILE A 117 -28.28 5.60 -8.13
N THR A 118 -28.42 4.44 -7.48
CA THR A 118 -27.32 3.81 -6.76
C THR A 118 -26.14 3.47 -7.69
N PHE A 119 -26.41 3.01 -8.92
CA PHE A 119 -25.37 2.72 -9.91
C PHE A 119 -24.61 3.98 -10.34
N PHE A 120 -25.30 5.00 -10.84
CA PHE A 120 -24.65 6.24 -11.28
C PHE A 120 -24.00 6.98 -10.11
N GLY A 121 -24.61 6.94 -8.93
CA GLY A 121 -24.05 7.53 -7.72
C GLY A 121 -22.73 6.86 -7.31
N LEU A 122 -22.65 5.52 -7.31
CA LEU A 122 -21.39 4.82 -7.07
C LEU A 122 -20.35 5.05 -8.16
N LEU A 123 -20.77 5.18 -9.42
CA LEU A 123 -19.87 5.53 -10.52
C LEU A 123 -19.24 6.91 -10.29
N LEU A 124 -20.03 7.91 -9.88
CA LEU A 124 -19.52 9.23 -9.55
C LEU A 124 -18.58 9.21 -8.34
N ILE A 125 -18.91 8.46 -7.29
CA ILE A 125 -18.07 8.34 -6.08
C ILE A 125 -16.74 7.66 -6.40
N THR A 126 -16.77 6.56 -7.17
CA THR A 126 -15.57 5.82 -7.55
C THR A 126 -14.65 6.65 -8.45
N SER A 127 -15.22 7.37 -9.43
CA SER A 127 -14.47 8.32 -10.27
C SER A 127 -13.85 9.46 -9.44
N TYR A 128 -14.64 10.07 -8.55
CA TYR A 128 -14.16 11.14 -7.65
C TYR A 128 -13.00 10.68 -6.76
N MET A 129 -13.09 9.47 -6.20
CA MET A 129 -12.03 8.92 -5.35
C MET A 129 -10.76 8.59 -6.11
N SER A 130 -10.87 8.01 -7.30
CA SER A 130 -9.71 7.69 -8.12
C SER A 130 -9.00 8.95 -8.61
N GLY A 131 -9.73 10.02 -8.91
CA GLY A 131 -9.16 11.27 -9.40
C GLY A 131 -8.41 11.14 -10.74
N THR A 132 -8.65 10.04 -11.46
CA THR A 132 -8.16 9.80 -12.82
C THR A 132 -9.30 10.10 -13.77
N SER A 133 -9.06 11.03 -14.69
CA SER A 133 -9.92 11.28 -15.84
C SER A 133 -9.09 10.94 -17.08
N PRO A 134 -9.56 10.08 -18.01
CA PRO A 134 -10.90 9.49 -18.13
C PRO A 134 -11.15 8.25 -17.24
N LEU A 135 -12.44 7.89 -17.09
CA LEU A 135 -12.91 6.70 -16.35
C LEU A 135 -12.13 5.45 -16.79
N ASN A 136 -11.46 4.80 -15.83
CA ASN A 136 -10.78 3.54 -16.10
C ASN A 136 -11.81 2.39 -16.11
N THR A 137 -11.66 1.40 -17.00
CA THR A 137 -12.46 0.16 -17.04
C THR A 137 -12.57 -0.51 -15.66
N GLY A 138 -11.52 -0.42 -14.84
CA GLY A 138 -11.52 -0.92 -13.46
C GLY A 138 -12.48 -0.18 -12.50
N GLU A 139 -12.74 1.11 -12.71
CA GLU A 139 -13.65 1.91 -11.89
C GLU A 139 -15.09 1.59 -12.20
N VAL A 140 -15.44 1.52 -13.49
CA VAL A 140 -16.78 1.12 -13.94
C VAL A 140 -17.11 -0.25 -13.39
N ARG A 141 -16.20 -1.22 -13.47
CA ARG A 141 -16.40 -2.57 -12.92
C ARG A 141 -16.61 -2.56 -11.39
N LYS A 142 -15.87 -1.73 -10.64
CA LYS A 142 -16.08 -1.57 -9.19
C LYS A 142 -17.44 -0.94 -8.88
N ALA A 143 -17.84 0.08 -9.64
CA ALA A 143 -19.14 0.75 -9.47
C ALA A 143 -20.31 -0.20 -9.77
N VAL A 144 -20.25 -0.93 -10.89
CA VAL A 144 -21.24 -1.97 -11.25
C VAL A 144 -21.33 -3.01 -10.13
N THR A 145 -20.20 -3.60 -9.73
CA THR A 145 -20.22 -4.68 -8.73
C THR A 145 -20.74 -4.16 -7.39
N GLY A 146 -20.27 -2.98 -6.97
CA GLY A 146 -20.72 -2.33 -5.74
C GLY A 146 -22.22 -2.04 -5.74
N SER A 147 -22.78 -1.55 -6.85
CA SER A 147 -24.20 -1.22 -6.92
C SER A 147 -25.07 -2.45 -6.79
N PHE A 148 -24.75 -3.52 -7.54
CA PHE A 148 -25.49 -4.78 -7.46
C PHE A 148 -25.44 -5.38 -6.05
N VAL A 149 -24.28 -5.35 -5.39
CA VAL A 149 -24.12 -5.87 -4.03
C VAL A 149 -24.89 -5.02 -3.00
N ILE A 150 -24.83 -3.69 -3.07
CA ILE A 150 -25.57 -2.81 -2.15
C ILE A 150 -27.07 -2.99 -2.33
N ILE A 151 -27.56 -3.01 -3.57
CA ILE A 151 -28.97 -3.22 -3.86
C ILE A 151 -29.40 -4.61 -3.37
N TYR A 152 -28.57 -5.63 -3.53
CA TYR A 152 -28.83 -6.96 -2.99
C TYR A 152 -28.99 -6.98 -1.47
N PHE A 153 -28.07 -6.34 -0.75
CA PHE A 153 -28.16 -6.22 0.70
C PHE A 153 -29.31 -5.33 1.19
N ALA A 154 -29.78 -4.38 0.37
CA ALA A 154 -30.97 -3.59 0.68
C ALA A 154 -32.26 -4.39 0.39
N PHE A 155 -32.30 -5.11 -0.72
CA PHE A 155 -33.49 -5.81 -1.21
C PHE A 155 -33.80 -7.09 -0.44
N VAL A 156 -32.79 -7.93 -0.17
CA VAL A 156 -33.00 -9.24 0.47
C VAL A 156 -33.65 -9.12 1.86
N PRO A 157 -33.19 -8.26 2.77
CA PRO A 157 -33.85 -8.07 4.06
C PRO A 157 -35.26 -7.52 3.91
N LEU A 158 -35.47 -6.57 3.01
CA LEU A 158 -36.77 -5.92 2.79
C LEU A 158 -37.83 -6.92 2.31
N VAL A 159 -37.43 -7.88 1.48
CA VAL A 159 -38.28 -8.99 1.06
C VAL A 159 -38.42 -10.05 2.15
N ALA A 160 -37.34 -10.40 2.85
CA ALA A 160 -37.35 -11.44 3.89
C ALA A 160 -38.20 -11.06 5.12
N PHE A 161 -38.24 -9.78 5.49
CA PHE A 161 -39.05 -9.27 6.60
C PHE A 161 -40.49 -8.90 6.19
N GLY A 162 -40.87 -9.11 4.92
CA GLY A 162 -42.25 -8.92 4.46
C GLY A 162 -42.71 -7.47 4.35
N SER A 163 -41.79 -6.50 4.29
CA SER A 163 -42.11 -5.07 4.23
C SER A 163 -42.51 -4.57 2.83
N ILE A 164 -42.47 -5.44 1.81
CA ILE A 164 -42.91 -5.13 0.44
C ILE A 164 -43.92 -6.19 -0.01
N ASN A 165 -45.13 -5.72 -0.36
CA ASN A 165 -46.10 -6.53 -1.09
C ASN A 165 -45.77 -6.45 -2.58
N LEU A 166 -45.05 -7.44 -3.09
CA LEU A 166 -44.84 -7.60 -4.54
C LEU A 166 -46.15 -8.10 -5.18
N PRO A 167 -46.44 -7.70 -6.44
CA PRO A 167 -47.64 -8.15 -7.14
C PRO A 167 -47.73 -9.67 -7.17
N ALA A 168 -48.94 -10.18 -6.88
CA ALA A 168 -49.22 -11.57 -6.49
C ALA A 168 -48.99 -12.64 -7.57
N ASP A 169 -48.61 -12.24 -8.79
CA ASP A 169 -48.59 -13.11 -9.96
C ASP A 169 -47.28 -13.89 -10.12
N GLU A 170 -46.19 -13.48 -9.46
CA GLU A 170 -44.92 -14.21 -9.45
C GLU A 170 -44.53 -14.67 -8.03
N PRO A 171 -43.96 -15.88 -7.87
CA PRO A 171 -43.39 -16.28 -6.59
C PRO A 171 -42.23 -15.34 -6.27
N ILE A 172 -42.34 -14.59 -5.18
CA ILE A 172 -41.27 -13.74 -4.61
C ILE A 172 -39.93 -14.50 -4.56
N LYS A 173 -39.99 -15.80 -4.25
CA LYS A 173 -38.85 -16.72 -4.25
C LYS A 173 -38.10 -16.76 -5.60
N THR A 174 -38.81 -16.74 -6.72
CA THR A 174 -38.23 -16.75 -8.08
C THR A 174 -37.47 -15.45 -8.35
N ILE A 175 -38.06 -14.30 -8.03
CA ILE A 175 -37.42 -12.99 -8.21
C ILE A 175 -36.14 -12.89 -7.38
N VAL A 176 -36.18 -13.26 -6.10
CA VAL A 176 -35.01 -13.26 -5.22
C VAL A 176 -33.94 -14.22 -5.72
N THR A 177 -34.32 -15.42 -6.16
CA THR A 177 -33.37 -16.42 -6.67
C THR A 177 -32.67 -15.94 -7.94
N ASN A 178 -33.41 -15.39 -8.90
CA ASN A 178 -32.85 -14.85 -10.14
C ASN A 178 -31.92 -13.67 -9.85
N PHE A 179 -32.31 -12.77 -8.95
CA PHE A 179 -31.46 -11.65 -8.57
C PHE A 179 -30.19 -12.11 -7.85
N THR A 180 -30.28 -13.12 -6.98
CA THR A 180 -29.12 -13.74 -6.33
C THR A 180 -28.14 -14.33 -7.36
N TRP A 181 -28.65 -15.01 -8.39
CA TRP A 181 -27.82 -15.54 -9.49
C TRP A 181 -27.12 -14.44 -10.28
N ILE A 182 -27.83 -13.35 -10.60
CA ILE A 182 -27.25 -12.20 -11.30
C ILE A 182 -26.13 -11.58 -10.47
N VAL A 183 -26.38 -11.34 -9.18
CA VAL A 183 -25.37 -10.77 -8.26
C VAL A 183 -24.18 -11.71 -8.13
N GLY A 184 -24.42 -13.02 -8.00
CA GLY A 184 -23.37 -14.04 -7.98
C GLY A 184 -22.51 -14.01 -9.26
N ALA A 185 -23.13 -13.94 -10.43
CA ALA A 185 -22.43 -13.83 -11.71
C ALA A 185 -21.59 -12.55 -11.81
N VAL A 186 -22.12 -11.39 -11.38
CA VAL A 186 -21.39 -10.12 -11.35
C VAL A 186 -20.19 -10.18 -10.42
N VAL A 187 -20.33 -10.80 -9.24
CA VAL A 187 -19.23 -10.97 -8.28
C VAL A 187 -18.15 -11.90 -8.83
N ILE A 188 -18.53 -13.04 -9.41
CA ILE A 188 -17.57 -13.96 -10.05
C ILE A 188 -16.83 -13.25 -11.18
N PHE A 189 -17.54 -12.51 -12.04
CA PHE A 189 -16.95 -11.74 -13.12
C PHE A 189 -16.00 -10.66 -12.62
N TYR A 190 -16.33 -9.99 -11.51
CA TYR A 190 -15.47 -9.00 -10.87
C TYR A 190 -14.12 -9.60 -10.48
N PHE A 191 -14.14 -10.72 -9.75
CA PHE A 191 -12.91 -11.38 -9.30
C PHE A 191 -12.15 -12.04 -10.45
N GLY A 192 -12.87 -12.70 -11.37
CA GLY A 192 -12.28 -13.39 -12.52
C GLY A 192 -11.57 -12.44 -13.46
N SER A 193 -12.21 -11.32 -13.83
CA SER A 193 -11.60 -10.33 -14.72
C SER A 193 -10.37 -9.64 -14.10
N ARG A 194 -10.36 -9.45 -12.77
CA ARG A 194 -9.18 -8.94 -12.05
C ARG A 194 -8.02 -9.94 -12.06
N ALA A 195 -8.30 -11.23 -11.88
CA ALA A 195 -7.28 -12.27 -11.92
C ALA A 195 -6.64 -12.39 -13.32
N VAL A 196 -7.47 -12.28 -14.37
CA VAL A 196 -6.98 -12.30 -15.76
C VAL A 196 -6.13 -11.07 -16.08
N GLU A 197 -6.56 -9.86 -15.66
CA GLU A 197 -5.78 -8.64 -15.86
C GLU A 197 -4.40 -8.70 -15.20
N GLU A 198 -4.33 -9.25 -13.98
CA GLU A 198 -3.07 -9.39 -13.26
C GLU A 198 -2.16 -10.42 -13.94
N TYR A 199 -2.71 -11.57 -14.35
CA TYR A 199 -1.97 -12.60 -15.06
C TYR A 199 -1.38 -12.11 -16.39
N VAL A 200 -2.16 -11.35 -17.16
CA VAL A 200 -1.70 -10.76 -18.43
C VAL A 200 -0.59 -9.74 -18.20
N LYS A 201 -0.67 -8.93 -17.14
CA LYS A 201 0.40 -7.98 -16.79
C LYS A 201 1.70 -8.69 -16.43
N VAL A 202 1.63 -9.74 -15.61
CA VAL A 202 2.81 -10.52 -15.22
C VAL A 202 3.44 -11.23 -16.42
N LYS A 203 2.63 -11.71 -17.38
CA LYS A 203 3.13 -12.39 -18.58
C LYS A 203 3.78 -11.44 -19.60
N ASN A 204 3.31 -10.19 -19.68
CA ASN A 204 3.81 -9.19 -20.63
C ASN A 204 4.93 -8.31 -20.07
N GLN A 205 5.41 -8.60 -18.87
CA GLN A 205 6.52 -7.93 -18.19
C GLN A 205 7.75 -8.83 -18.21
#